data_AF-A0A7K1SBU6-F1
#
_entry.id   AF-A0A7K1SBU6-F1
#
_cell.length_a   1.000
_cell.length_b   1.000
_cell.length_c   1.000
_cell.angle_alpha   90.00
_cell.angle_beta   90.00
_cell.angle_gamma   90.00
#
_symmetry.space_group_name_H-M   'P 1'
#
loop_
_entity.id
_entity.type
_entity.pdbx_description
1 polymer ?
#
loop_
_entity_poly.entity_id
_entity_poly.type
_entity_poly.pdbx_seq_one_letter_code
_entity_poly.pdbx_strand_id
1 'polypeptide(L)'
;METALFTRWPSGKIPEAWLKPNLSESFWDAAFKTLPVEDYIRAMLEHKTILDPTVFIDKNGSTNPARSQAARVRTTAHWEIDKRFTKLALDRGVPVCTGTDTDKEKFVQQEIKTLVHDCGFSPMQAIVSATKHDAMALGIDDRTGTIQPGKIANLVILSANPAENIDNLDKVALVIKNGRMFNAK
;
A
#
# COMPACT_ATOMS: atom_id res chain seq x y z
N MET A 1 28.30 22.23 1.99
CA MET A 1 26.91 22.69 2.01
C MET A 1 26.06 21.47 1.69
N GLU A 2 25.33 20.93 2.65
CA GLU A 2 24.33 19.89 2.39
C GLU A 2 23.25 20.49 1.49
N THR A 3 23.24 20.12 0.21
CA THR A 3 22.08 20.35 -0.64
C THR A 3 20.91 19.60 -0.03
N ALA A 4 19.81 20.31 0.25
CA ALA A 4 18.59 19.67 0.73
C ALA A 4 18.23 18.52 -0.21
N LEU A 5 18.10 17.31 0.34
CA LEU A 5 17.78 16.09 -0.41
C LEU A 5 16.44 16.22 -1.16
N PHE A 6 15.55 17.10 -0.69
CA PHE A 6 14.19 17.27 -1.21
C PHE A 6 13.76 18.74 -1.19
N THR A 7 12.97 19.12 -2.20
CA THR A 7 12.18 20.36 -2.12
C THR A 7 10.98 20.13 -1.19
N ARG A 8 10.97 20.80 -0.04
CA ARG A 8 9.86 20.67 0.92
C ARG A 8 8.57 21.26 0.32
N TRP A 9 7.45 20.58 0.56
CA TRP A 9 6.13 21.11 0.24
C TRP A 9 5.94 22.48 0.93
N PRO A 10 5.79 23.59 0.18
CA PRO A 10 6.03 24.94 0.73
C PRO A 10 5.05 25.37 1.82
N SER A 11 3.80 24.90 1.75
CA SER A 11 2.72 25.40 2.60
C SER A 11 2.44 24.55 3.84
N GLY A 12 2.94 23.30 3.88
CA GLY A 12 2.53 22.30 4.88
C GLY A 12 1.02 22.00 4.90
N LYS A 13 0.27 22.48 3.91
CA LYS A 13 -1.20 22.41 3.84
C LYS A 13 -1.62 21.81 2.50
N ILE A 14 -2.73 21.07 2.52
CA ILE A 14 -3.41 20.61 1.30
C ILE A 14 -3.92 21.84 0.53
N PRO A 15 -3.70 21.94 -0.80
CA PRO A 15 -4.23 23.04 -1.59
C PRO A 15 -5.76 23.17 -1.48
N GLU A 16 -6.28 24.38 -1.36
CA GLU A 16 -7.74 24.61 -1.29
C GLU A 16 -8.47 24.10 -2.54
N ALA A 17 -7.80 24.12 -3.70
CA ALA A 17 -8.34 23.57 -4.94
C ALA A 17 -8.61 22.06 -4.86
N TRP A 18 -7.90 21.33 -4.00
CA TRP A 18 -8.05 19.89 -3.77
C TRP A 18 -9.16 19.58 -2.76
N LEU A 19 -9.58 20.58 -1.98
CA LEU A 19 -10.62 20.45 -0.96
C LEU A 19 -12.03 20.66 -1.54
N LYS A 20 -12.26 20.13 -2.75
CA LYS A 20 -13.55 20.14 -3.44
C LYS A 20 -14.03 18.71 -3.67
N PRO A 21 -15.34 18.43 -3.54
CA PRO A 21 -15.85 17.09 -3.83
C PRO A 21 -15.81 16.81 -5.34
N ASN A 22 -15.80 15.52 -5.70
CA ASN A 22 -16.00 15.03 -7.07
C ASN A 22 -15.00 15.58 -8.12
N LEU A 23 -13.76 15.82 -7.71
CA LEU A 23 -12.67 16.15 -8.64
C LEU A 23 -12.34 14.94 -9.52
N SER A 24 -12.08 15.17 -10.80
CA SER A 24 -11.84 14.10 -11.80
C SER A 24 -10.45 13.49 -11.68
N GLU A 25 -10.28 12.26 -12.19
CA GLU A 25 -8.96 11.63 -12.33
C GLU A 25 -7.97 12.52 -13.10
N SER A 26 -8.43 13.21 -14.16
CA SER A 26 -7.59 14.14 -14.92
C SER A 26 -7.10 15.35 -14.11
N PHE A 27 -7.90 15.81 -13.14
CA PHE A 27 -7.47 16.85 -12.22
C PHE A 27 -6.34 16.32 -11.32
N TRP A 28 -6.52 15.14 -10.73
CA TRP A 28 -5.53 14.55 -9.83
C TRP A 28 -4.24 14.16 -10.56
N ASP A 29 -4.33 13.68 -11.80
CA ASP A 29 -3.17 13.42 -12.65
C ASP A 29 -2.38 14.69 -12.93
N ALA A 30 -3.07 15.80 -13.26
CA ALA A 30 -2.43 17.09 -13.47
C ALA A 30 -1.81 17.62 -12.17
N ALA A 31 -2.53 17.52 -11.04
CA ALA A 31 -2.06 17.96 -9.74
C ALA A 31 -0.80 17.18 -9.30
N PHE A 32 -0.81 15.85 -9.42
CA PHE A 32 0.30 14.98 -9.03
C PHE A 32 1.57 15.29 -9.82
N LYS A 33 1.46 15.57 -11.13
CA LYS A 33 2.60 15.97 -11.98
C LYS A 33 3.29 17.26 -11.55
N THR A 34 2.61 18.12 -10.78
CA THR A 34 3.23 19.36 -10.26
C THR A 34 4.03 19.12 -8.98
N LEU A 35 3.91 17.96 -8.35
CA LEU A 35 4.61 17.65 -7.11
C LEU A 35 6.05 17.23 -7.39
N PRO A 36 7.03 17.64 -6.55
CA PRO A 36 8.42 17.24 -6.67
C PRO A 36 8.64 15.81 -6.13
N VAL A 37 7.84 14.84 -6.59
CA VAL A 37 7.82 13.47 -6.04
C VAL A 37 8.98 12.59 -6.50
N GLU A 38 9.57 12.94 -7.64
CA GLU A 38 10.69 12.19 -8.24
C GLU A 38 11.95 12.17 -7.36
N ASP A 39 12.19 13.25 -6.61
CA ASP A 39 13.34 13.31 -5.70
C ASP A 39 13.19 12.32 -4.54
N TYR A 40 11.96 12.12 -4.04
CA TYR A 40 11.69 11.09 -3.03
C TYR A 40 11.93 9.69 -3.59
N ILE A 41 11.43 9.39 -4.79
CA ILE A 41 11.67 8.08 -5.44
C ILE A 41 13.17 7.80 -5.59
N ARG A 42 13.94 8.79 -6.06
CA ARG A 42 15.39 8.67 -6.21
C ARG A 42 16.08 8.36 -4.89
N ALA A 43 15.74 9.10 -3.83
CA ALA A 43 16.33 8.87 -2.52
C ALA A 43 15.94 7.51 -1.93
N MET A 44 14.69 7.06 -2.13
CA MET A 44 14.25 5.74 -1.69
C MET A 44 15.06 4.64 -2.36
N LEU A 45 15.33 4.77 -3.67
CA LEU A 45 16.19 3.82 -4.39
C LEU A 45 17.64 3.86 -3.89
N GLU A 46 18.21 5.05 -3.72
CA GLU A 46 19.60 5.24 -3.25
C GLU A 46 19.81 4.66 -1.85
N HIS A 47 18.86 4.88 -0.95
CA HIS A 47 18.93 4.43 0.43
C HIS A 47 18.26 3.08 0.69
N LYS A 48 17.80 2.38 -0.36
CA LYS A 48 17.11 1.08 -0.27
C LYS A 48 15.92 1.11 0.68
N THR A 49 15.19 2.23 0.67
CA THR A 49 13.98 2.42 1.48
C THR A 49 12.83 1.62 0.89
N ILE A 50 12.06 1.00 1.77
CA ILE A 50 10.83 0.28 1.43
C ILE A 50 9.65 1.23 1.72
N LEU A 51 8.71 1.32 0.78
CA LEU A 51 7.50 2.13 0.93
C LEU A 51 6.42 1.35 1.69
N ASP A 52 5.90 1.90 2.78
CA ASP A 52 4.61 1.51 3.37
C ASP A 52 3.58 2.60 3.02
N PRO A 53 2.58 2.32 2.16
CA PRO A 53 1.71 3.35 1.64
C PRO A 53 0.34 3.50 2.34
N THR A 54 -0.10 2.49 3.12
CA THR A 54 -1.37 2.47 3.88
C THR A 54 -2.63 2.95 3.13
N VAL A 55 -2.72 2.74 1.82
CA VAL A 55 -3.67 3.43 0.91
C VAL A 55 -5.14 3.18 1.26
N PHE A 56 -5.46 1.97 1.75
CA PHE A 56 -6.84 1.59 2.06
C PHE A 56 -7.44 2.44 3.18
N ILE A 57 -6.66 2.91 4.16
CA ILE A 57 -7.22 3.69 5.27
C ILE A 57 -7.84 4.99 4.77
N ASP A 58 -7.21 5.63 3.80
CA ASP A 58 -7.69 6.86 3.20
C ASP A 58 -8.82 6.59 2.21
N LYS A 59 -8.75 5.51 1.41
CA LYS A 59 -9.89 5.07 0.60
C LYS A 59 -11.14 4.85 1.45
N ASN A 60 -11.02 4.06 2.52
CA ASN A 60 -12.12 3.77 3.45
C ASN A 60 -12.61 5.04 4.15
N GLY A 61 -11.69 5.92 4.58
CA GLY A 61 -12.05 7.19 5.21
C GLY A 61 -12.73 8.18 4.26
N SER A 62 -12.44 8.13 2.96
CA SER A 62 -13.03 8.99 1.93
C SER A 62 -14.48 8.62 1.60
N THR A 63 -14.86 7.35 1.78
CA THR A 63 -16.22 6.84 1.50
C THR A 63 -17.05 6.62 2.76
N ASN A 64 -16.46 6.75 3.96
CA ASN A 64 -17.16 6.49 5.22
C ASN A 64 -18.29 7.52 5.49
N PRO A 65 -19.57 7.09 5.52
CA PRO A 65 -20.70 8.00 5.72
C PRO A 65 -20.76 8.60 7.14
N ALA A 66 -20.11 7.98 8.13
CA ALA A 66 -20.05 8.49 9.49
C ALA A 66 -19.12 9.71 9.65
N ARG A 67 -18.26 9.98 8.66
CA ARG A 67 -17.40 11.18 8.65
C ARG A 67 -18.15 12.40 8.09
N SER A 68 -17.73 13.60 8.46
CA SER A 68 -18.25 14.82 7.82
C SER A 68 -17.83 14.90 6.34
N GLN A 69 -18.58 15.65 5.53
CA GLN A 69 -18.22 15.85 4.12
C GLN A 69 -16.82 16.46 3.97
N ALA A 70 -16.47 17.44 4.81
CA ALA A 70 -15.14 18.06 4.80
C ALA A 70 -14.03 17.05 5.13
N ALA A 71 -14.26 16.15 6.09
CA ALA A 71 -13.31 15.10 6.41
C ALA A 71 -13.14 14.09 5.27
N ARG A 72 -14.25 13.67 4.62
CA ARG A 72 -14.19 12.80 3.45
C ARG A 72 -13.41 13.42 2.30
N VAL A 73 -13.71 14.67 1.94
CA VAL A 73 -13.02 15.40 0.87
C VAL A 73 -11.52 15.53 1.13
N ARG A 74 -11.13 15.85 2.38
CA ARG A 74 -9.72 15.87 2.77
C ARG A 74 -9.06 14.50 2.58
N THR A 75 -9.75 13.44 2.99
CA THR A 75 -9.24 12.07 2.88
C THR A 75 -9.16 11.61 1.41
N THR A 76 -10.09 12.04 0.55
CA THR A 76 -9.99 11.84 -0.90
C THR A 76 -8.70 12.45 -1.44
N ALA A 77 -8.33 13.66 -1.01
CA ALA A 77 -7.09 14.28 -1.47
C ALA A 77 -5.83 13.49 -1.08
N HIS A 78 -5.79 12.87 0.10
CA HIS A 78 -4.68 11.97 0.46
C HIS A 78 -4.68 10.72 -0.41
N TRP A 79 -5.81 9.99 -0.44
CA TRP A 79 -5.95 8.77 -1.23
C TRP A 79 -5.53 8.95 -2.70
N GLU A 80 -5.92 10.07 -3.31
CA GLU A 80 -5.60 10.37 -4.72
C GLU A 80 -4.12 10.64 -4.97
N ILE A 81 -3.39 11.19 -4.00
CA ILE A 81 -1.94 11.36 -4.08
C ILE A 81 -1.22 10.05 -3.72
N ASP A 82 -1.65 9.36 -2.67
CA ASP A 82 -1.00 8.14 -2.20
C ASP A 82 -1.11 7.02 -3.22
N LYS A 83 -2.27 6.83 -3.87
CA LYS A 83 -2.41 5.81 -4.94
C LYS A 83 -1.48 6.08 -6.11
N ARG A 84 -1.28 7.35 -6.47
CA ARG A 84 -0.38 7.77 -7.57
C ARG A 84 1.10 7.67 -7.18
N PHE A 85 1.44 8.06 -5.96
CA PHE A 85 2.81 7.93 -5.46
C PHE A 85 3.20 6.46 -5.32
N THR A 86 2.31 5.63 -4.81
CA THR A 86 2.51 4.18 -4.69
C THR A 86 2.66 3.53 -6.06
N LYS A 87 1.84 3.92 -7.05
CA LYS A 87 2.00 3.48 -8.43
C LYS A 87 3.36 3.91 -9.01
N LEU A 88 3.76 5.17 -8.81
CA LEU A 88 5.05 5.67 -9.29
C LEU A 88 6.22 4.89 -8.65
N ALA A 89 6.15 4.62 -7.34
CA ALA A 89 7.13 3.83 -6.62
C ALA A 89 7.25 2.40 -7.21
N LEU A 90 6.11 1.74 -7.44
CA LEU A 90 6.05 0.44 -8.12
C LEU A 90 6.72 0.50 -9.50
N ASP A 91 6.31 1.46 -10.34
CA ASP A 91 6.79 1.62 -11.71
C ASP A 91 8.31 1.89 -11.77
N ARG A 92 8.89 2.45 -10.70
CA ARG A 92 10.33 2.74 -10.56
C ARG A 92 11.12 1.67 -9.81
N GLY A 93 10.46 0.59 -9.38
CA GLY A 93 11.11 -0.54 -8.71
C GLY A 93 11.46 -0.29 -7.25
N VAL A 94 10.85 0.71 -6.60
CA VAL A 94 10.92 0.85 -5.14
C VAL A 94 10.14 -0.31 -4.52
N PRO A 95 10.73 -1.11 -3.61
CA PRO A 95 9.99 -2.14 -2.91
C PRO A 95 8.86 -1.52 -2.09
N VAL A 96 7.66 -2.07 -2.21
CA VAL A 96 6.48 -1.67 -1.44
C VAL A 96 6.11 -2.81 -0.49
N CYS A 97 5.96 -2.52 0.79
CA CYS A 97 5.43 -3.41 1.81
C CYS A 97 3.95 -3.08 2.08
N THR A 98 3.22 -4.00 2.70
CA THR A 98 1.78 -3.83 2.97
C THR A 98 1.55 -3.48 4.43
N GLY A 99 1.19 -2.22 4.70
CA GLY A 99 0.73 -1.75 6.01
C GLY A 99 -0.67 -1.15 5.94
N THR A 100 -1.39 -1.15 7.06
CA THR A 100 -2.82 -0.75 7.12
C THR A 100 -3.09 0.48 7.98
N ASP A 101 -2.11 0.94 8.76
CA ASP A 101 -2.26 1.94 9.83
C ASP A 101 -3.36 1.61 10.87
N THR A 102 -3.70 0.32 11.01
CA THR A 102 -4.73 -0.15 11.96
C THR A 102 -4.67 -1.67 12.19
N ASP A 103 -5.20 -2.12 13.32
CA ASP A 103 -5.32 -3.54 13.71
C ASP A 103 -6.69 -4.17 13.37
N LYS A 104 -7.52 -3.49 12.58
CA LYS A 104 -8.86 -3.96 12.24
C LYS A 104 -8.85 -5.23 11.38
N GLU A 105 -9.83 -6.09 11.65
CA GLU A 105 -10.02 -7.33 10.91
C GLU A 105 -10.22 -7.06 9.41
N LYS A 106 -9.61 -7.89 8.57
CA LYS A 106 -9.62 -7.84 7.10
C LYS A 106 -8.95 -6.63 6.45
N PHE A 107 -8.43 -5.66 7.21
CA PHE A 107 -7.78 -4.50 6.62
C PHE A 107 -6.54 -4.86 5.80
N VAL A 108 -5.81 -5.92 6.18
CA VAL A 108 -4.67 -6.41 5.40
C VAL A 108 -5.11 -6.90 4.02
N GLN A 109 -6.15 -7.73 3.93
CA GLN A 109 -6.69 -8.17 2.64
C GLN A 109 -7.18 -6.98 1.81
N GLN A 110 -7.85 -6.01 2.44
CA GLN A 110 -8.34 -4.82 1.75
C GLN A 110 -7.21 -3.91 1.25
N GLU A 111 -6.12 -3.77 2.00
CA GLU A 111 -4.91 -3.08 1.54
C GLU A 111 -4.33 -3.76 0.31
N ILE A 112 -4.11 -5.08 0.37
CA ILE A 112 -3.57 -5.86 -0.76
C ILE A 112 -4.45 -5.70 -2.01
N LYS A 113 -5.78 -5.79 -1.86
CA LYS A 113 -6.73 -5.56 -2.95
C LYS A 113 -6.67 -4.13 -3.47
N THR A 114 -6.52 -3.14 -2.60
CA THR A 114 -6.39 -1.72 -2.97
C THR A 114 -5.13 -1.45 -3.77
N LEU A 115 -4.00 -2.09 -3.45
CA LEU A 115 -2.78 -2.03 -4.25
C LEU A 115 -3.02 -2.50 -5.69
N VAL A 116 -3.80 -3.57 -5.87
CA VAL A 116 -4.16 -4.09 -7.20
C VAL A 116 -5.12 -3.16 -7.93
N HIS A 117 -6.25 -2.81 -7.30
CA HIS A 117 -7.34 -2.10 -7.97
C HIS A 117 -7.00 -0.62 -8.25
N ASP A 118 -6.24 0.01 -7.36
CA ASP A 118 -6.07 1.47 -7.39
C ASP A 118 -4.62 1.91 -7.65
N CYS A 119 -3.63 1.07 -7.33
CA CYS A 119 -2.20 1.41 -7.44
C CYS A 119 -1.47 0.71 -8.59
N GLY A 120 -2.18 -0.13 -9.37
CA GLY A 120 -1.65 -0.75 -10.58
C GLY A 120 -0.76 -1.98 -10.34
N PHE A 121 -0.84 -2.60 -9.16
CA PHE A 121 -0.14 -3.86 -8.90
C PHE A 121 -0.81 -5.01 -9.66
N SER A 122 -0.03 -5.95 -10.18
CA SER A 122 -0.55 -7.30 -10.46
C SER A 122 -0.87 -8.01 -9.13
N PRO A 123 -1.77 -9.00 -9.13
CA PRO A 123 -2.08 -9.77 -7.92
C PRO A 123 -0.84 -10.37 -7.24
N MET A 124 0.10 -10.90 -8.02
CA MET A 124 1.34 -11.45 -7.47
C MET A 124 2.28 -10.39 -6.91
N GLN A 125 2.36 -9.18 -7.49
CA GLN A 125 3.13 -8.09 -6.90
C GLN A 125 2.56 -7.69 -5.53
N ALA A 126 1.23 -7.64 -5.39
CA ALA A 126 0.58 -7.30 -4.13
C ALA A 126 0.69 -8.41 -3.07
N ILE A 127 0.76 -9.68 -3.48
CA ILE A 127 1.09 -10.78 -2.55
C ILE A 127 2.54 -10.68 -2.09
N VAL A 128 3.47 -10.35 -2.99
CA VAL A 128 4.90 -10.17 -2.66
C VAL A 128 5.11 -9.00 -1.70
N SER A 129 4.34 -7.90 -1.83
CA SER A 129 4.41 -6.79 -0.87
C SER A 129 4.08 -7.24 0.54
N ALA A 130 2.98 -7.98 0.71
CA ALA A 130 2.51 -8.48 2.00
C ALA A 130 3.23 -9.72 2.55
N THR A 131 4.34 -10.13 1.93
CA THR A 131 5.08 -11.33 2.32
C THR A 131 6.58 -11.08 2.34
N LYS A 132 7.22 -11.11 1.17
CA LYS A 132 8.66 -10.92 1.05
C LYS A 132 9.07 -9.51 1.48
N HIS A 133 8.38 -8.47 0.99
CA HIS A 133 8.78 -7.09 1.31
C HIS A 133 8.50 -6.72 2.77
N ASP A 134 7.39 -7.17 3.36
CA ASP A 134 7.17 -7.04 4.81
C ASP A 134 8.29 -7.69 5.63
N ALA A 135 8.71 -8.91 5.27
CA ALA A 135 9.81 -9.57 5.96
C ALA A 135 11.14 -8.82 5.79
N MET A 136 11.39 -8.23 4.61
CA MET A 136 12.57 -7.38 4.36
C MET A 136 12.50 -6.09 5.19
N ALA A 137 11.35 -5.43 5.29
CA ALA A 137 11.15 -4.22 6.08
C ALA A 137 11.42 -4.46 7.57
N LEU A 138 11.10 -5.65 8.06
CA LEU A 138 11.35 -6.09 9.43
C LEU A 138 12.76 -6.67 9.66
N GLY A 139 13.57 -6.86 8.61
CA GLY A 139 14.89 -7.49 8.71
C GLY A 139 14.86 -8.96 9.13
N ILE A 140 13.81 -9.70 8.73
CA ILE A 140 13.61 -11.12 9.05
C ILE A 140 13.30 -11.97 7.80
N ASP A 141 13.67 -11.47 6.62
CA ASP A 141 13.45 -12.15 5.35
C ASP A 141 14.31 -13.41 5.19
N ASP A 142 15.37 -13.58 5.99
CA ASP A 142 16.11 -14.83 6.14
C ASP A 142 15.27 -15.94 6.82
N ARG A 143 14.30 -15.56 7.65
CA ARG A 143 13.49 -16.46 8.48
C ARG A 143 12.08 -16.72 7.95
N THR A 144 11.46 -15.77 7.26
CA THR A 144 10.07 -15.88 6.79
C THR A 144 9.81 -15.05 5.52
N GLY A 145 8.54 -14.88 5.13
CA GLY A 145 8.14 -14.08 3.96
C GLY A 145 8.17 -14.80 2.61
N THR A 146 8.78 -15.98 2.52
CA THR A 146 8.74 -16.83 1.31
C THR A 146 8.70 -18.32 1.68
N ILE A 147 8.19 -19.16 0.77
CA ILE A 147 8.22 -20.61 0.92
C ILE A 147 9.56 -21.15 0.41
N GLN A 148 10.49 -21.42 1.32
CA GLN A 148 11.83 -21.95 1.02
C GLN A 148 12.29 -22.91 2.12
N PRO A 149 13.14 -23.91 1.82
CA PRO A 149 13.73 -24.77 2.83
C PRO A 149 14.45 -23.96 3.92
N GLY A 150 14.26 -24.37 5.18
CA GLY A 150 14.87 -23.72 6.36
C GLY A 150 14.10 -22.54 6.94
N LYS A 151 13.13 -21.95 6.21
CA LYS A 151 12.30 -20.86 6.74
C LYS A 151 11.17 -21.36 7.64
N ILE A 152 10.69 -20.47 8.51
CA ILE A 152 9.58 -20.72 9.42
C ILE A 152 8.32 -21.02 8.61
N ALA A 153 7.61 -22.10 8.96
CA ALA A 153 6.36 -22.52 8.33
C ALA A 153 5.19 -21.62 8.74
N ASN A 154 5.16 -20.40 8.18
CA ASN A 154 4.05 -19.46 8.19
C ASN A 154 3.39 -19.47 6.81
N LEU A 155 2.19 -20.05 6.71
CA LEU A 155 1.48 -20.27 5.45
C LEU A 155 0.02 -19.89 5.61
N VAL A 156 -0.55 -19.32 4.55
CA VAL A 156 -1.99 -19.15 4.38
C VAL A 156 -2.38 -19.97 3.15
N ILE A 157 -3.29 -20.93 3.34
CA ILE A 157 -3.81 -21.77 2.27
C ILE A 157 -5.17 -21.23 1.85
N LEU A 158 -5.34 -20.99 0.56
CA LEU A 158 -6.57 -20.47 -0.02
C LEU A 158 -7.25 -21.57 -0.85
N SER A 159 -8.58 -21.58 -0.90
CA SER A 159 -9.36 -22.52 -1.71
C SER A 159 -9.54 -22.08 -3.17
N ALA A 160 -8.99 -20.92 -3.55
CA ALA A 160 -8.96 -20.42 -4.93
C ALA A 160 -7.68 -19.61 -5.19
N ASN A 161 -7.28 -19.51 -6.45
CA ASN A 161 -6.02 -18.89 -6.86
C ASN A 161 -6.06 -17.35 -6.76
N PRO A 162 -5.29 -16.72 -5.85
CA PRO A 162 -5.27 -15.26 -5.72
C PRO A 162 -4.47 -14.57 -6.83
N ALA A 163 -3.65 -15.29 -7.59
CA ALA A 163 -2.90 -14.73 -8.73
C ALA A 163 -3.82 -14.44 -9.93
N GLU A 164 -4.92 -15.18 -10.07
CA GLU A 164 -5.93 -14.97 -11.11
C GLU A 164 -6.97 -13.92 -10.73
N ASN A 165 -7.36 -13.90 -9.45
CA ASN A 165 -8.25 -12.89 -8.90
C ASN A 165 -7.87 -12.61 -7.44
N ILE A 166 -7.45 -11.38 -7.16
CA ILE A 166 -6.99 -10.97 -5.83
C ILE A 166 -8.10 -11.07 -4.76
N ASP A 167 -9.37 -11.07 -5.15
CA ASP A 167 -10.49 -11.28 -4.22
C ASP A 167 -10.50 -12.67 -3.59
N ASN A 168 -9.80 -13.65 -4.19
CA ASN A 168 -9.66 -14.98 -3.61
C ASN A 168 -8.84 -14.99 -2.30
N LEU A 169 -8.20 -13.88 -1.90
CA LEU A 169 -7.57 -13.72 -0.58
C LEU A 169 -8.53 -13.93 0.59
N ASP A 170 -9.84 -13.74 0.38
CA ASP A 170 -10.85 -13.96 1.43
C ASP A 170 -11.20 -15.44 1.62
N LYS A 171 -10.80 -16.31 0.68
CA LYS A 171 -11.14 -17.73 0.67
C LYS A 171 -10.11 -18.57 1.43
N VAL A 172 -9.82 -18.16 2.67
CA VAL A 172 -8.85 -18.85 3.53
C VAL A 172 -9.41 -20.20 3.94
N ALA A 173 -8.67 -21.26 3.63
CA ALA A 173 -9.01 -22.64 3.99
C ALA A 173 -8.28 -23.10 5.26
N LEU A 174 -7.02 -22.69 5.41
CA LEU A 174 -6.16 -23.10 6.52
C LEU A 174 -5.09 -22.05 6.76
N VAL A 175 -4.76 -21.82 8.03
CA VAL A 175 -3.59 -21.04 8.43
C VAL A 175 -2.60 -21.96 9.13
N ILE A 176 -1.33 -21.91 8.73
CA ILE A 176 -0.24 -22.59 9.43
C ILE A 176 0.67 -21.50 10.00
N LYS A 177 0.85 -21.48 11.32
CA LYS A 177 1.71 -20.51 12.00
C LYS A 177 2.74 -21.26 12.83
N ASN A 178 4.02 -21.00 12.58
CA ASN A 178 5.14 -21.72 13.19
C ASN A 178 4.96 -23.25 13.11
N GLY A 179 4.49 -23.75 11.96
CA GLY A 179 4.25 -25.18 11.74
C GLY A 179 3.00 -25.76 12.41
N ARG A 180 2.21 -24.96 13.13
CA ARG A 180 0.95 -25.40 13.75
C ARG A 180 -0.24 -24.99 12.88
N MET A 181 -1.15 -25.93 12.67
CA MET A 181 -2.36 -25.74 11.87
C MET A 181 -3.46 -25.05 12.69
N PHE A 182 -4.15 -24.10 12.07
CA PHE A 182 -5.29 -23.37 12.59
C PHE A 182 -6.39 -23.37 11.54
N ASN A 183 -7.60 -23.74 11.93
CA ASN A 183 -8.76 -23.67 11.04
C ASN A 183 -9.08 -22.20 10.74
N ALA A 184 -9.41 -21.92 9.48
CA ALA A 184 -9.98 -20.63 9.11
C ALA A 184 -11.30 -20.42 9.87
N LYS A 185 -11.56 -19.19 10.31
CA LYS A 185 -12.82 -18.80 10.93
C LYS A 185 -13.89 -18.56 9.86
#